data_AF-A0A2U3CD96-F1
#
_entry.id   AF-A0A2U3CD96-F1
#
_cell.length_a   1.000
_cell.length_b   1.000
_cell.length_c   1.000
_cell.angle_alpha   90.00
_cell.angle_beta   90.00
_cell.angle_gamma   90.00
#
_symmetry.space_group_name_H-M   'P 1'
#
loop_
_entity.id
_entity.type
_entity.pdbx_description
1 polymer ?
#
loop_
_entity_poly.entity_id
_entity_poly.type
_entity_poly.pdbx_seq_one_letter_code
_entity_poly.pdbx_strand_id
1 'polypeptide(L)'
;MWRITMELTSEEQEMAAGKHGKAAQTAMNILVTLGEIYGAKKLIDITSVQIAGVSYANLNEPGLAWLEEMAKDGKVRTFTTLNPAGKLNS
;
A
#
# COMPACT_ATOMS: atom_id res chain seq x y z
N MET A 1 -15.91 13.24 -19.56
CA MET A 1 -15.23 11.99 -19.16
C MET A 1 -15.96 11.46 -17.94
N TRP A 2 -16.68 10.34 -18.07
CA TRP A 2 -17.35 9.72 -16.92
C TRP A 2 -16.26 9.04 -16.09
N ARG A 3 -16.07 9.48 -14.85
CA ARG A 3 -15.16 8.81 -13.92
C ARG A 3 -15.86 7.54 -13.47
N ILE A 4 -15.26 6.38 -13.75
CA ILE A 4 -15.70 5.12 -13.14
C ILE A 4 -15.26 5.20 -11.69
N THR A 5 -16.22 5.23 -10.76
CA THR A 5 -15.94 5.19 -9.32
C THR A 5 -15.98 3.74 -8.88
N MET A 6 -14.96 3.28 -8.17
CA MET A 6 -14.91 1.93 -7.60
C MET A 6 -16.00 1.74 -6.52
N GLU A 7 -16.56 0.53 -6.43
CA GLU A 7 -17.38 0.07 -5.33
C GLU A 7 -16.47 -0.33 -4.16
N LEU A 8 -16.41 0.53 -3.14
CA LEU A 8 -15.65 0.30 -1.91
C LEU A 8 -16.56 -0.12 -0.77
N THR A 9 -16.11 -1.08 0.04
CA THR A 9 -16.74 -1.45 1.32
C THR A 9 -16.67 -0.29 2.31
N SER A 10 -17.48 -0.34 3.38
CA SER A 10 -17.42 0.67 4.44
C SER A 10 -16.02 0.80 5.03
N GLU A 11 -15.30 -0.31 5.24
CA GLU A 11 -13.95 -0.28 5.80
C GLU A 11 -12.95 0.39 4.84
N GLU A 12 -13.02 0.08 3.54
CA GLU A 12 -12.18 0.69 2.51
C GLU A 12 -12.42 2.21 2.38
N GLN A 13 -13.69 2.63 2.46
CA GLN A 13 -14.05 4.05 2.50
C GLN A 13 -13.47 4.74 3.74
N GLU A 14 -13.53 4.09 4.90
CA GLU A 14 -12.94 4.61 6.12
C GLU A 14 -11.41 4.71 6.04
N MET A 15 -10.75 3.73 5.42
CA MET A 15 -9.31 3.77 5.15
C MET A 15 -8.96 4.96 4.25
N ALA A 16 -9.68 5.14 3.13
CA ALA A 16 -9.48 6.28 2.23
C ALA A 16 -9.77 7.64 2.90
N ALA A 17 -10.72 7.68 3.84
CA ALA A 17 -11.03 8.86 4.64
C ALA A 17 -10.01 9.14 5.77
N GLY A 18 -9.03 8.25 5.98
CA GLY A 18 -7.98 8.43 6.99
C GLY A 18 -8.34 8.01 8.40
N LYS A 19 -9.48 7.34 8.61
CA LYS A 19 -9.89 6.86 9.95
C LYS A 19 -8.97 5.77 10.51
N HIS A 20 -8.18 5.14 9.64
CA HIS A 20 -7.27 4.04 9.98
C HIS A 20 -5.79 4.45 9.95
N GLY A 21 -5.49 5.76 10.01
CA GLY A 21 -4.14 6.29 9.97
C GLY A 21 -3.69 6.72 8.56
N LYS A 22 -2.61 7.50 8.51
CA LYS A 22 -2.07 8.12 7.30
C LYS A 22 -1.46 7.09 6.36
N ALA A 23 -0.75 6.09 6.88
CA ALA A 23 -0.21 5.01 6.06
C ALA A 23 -1.33 4.21 5.36
N ALA A 24 -2.38 3.84 6.09
CA ALA A 24 -3.53 3.12 5.52
C ALA A 24 -4.27 3.97 4.47
N GLN A 25 -4.45 5.26 4.73
CA GLN A 25 -5.03 6.20 3.76
C GLN A 25 -4.22 6.28 2.48
N THR A 26 -2.90 6.42 2.60
CA THR A 26 -1.99 6.52 1.45
C THR A 26 -2.04 5.25 0.63
N ALA A 27 -1.95 4.08 1.26
CA ALA A 27 -2.04 2.79 0.59
C ALA A 27 -3.40 2.59 -0.12
N MET A 28 -4.51 2.91 0.55
CA MET A 28 -5.84 2.78 -0.02
C MET A 28 -6.03 3.73 -1.22
N ASN A 29 -5.58 4.98 -1.12
CA ASN A 29 -5.65 5.94 -2.23
C ASN A 29 -4.84 5.47 -3.46
N ILE A 30 -3.69 4.82 -3.26
CA ILE A 30 -2.93 4.20 -4.36
C ILE A 30 -3.77 3.12 -5.04
N LEU A 31 -4.37 2.20 -4.26
CA LEU A 31 -5.20 1.11 -4.80
C LEU A 31 -6.42 1.65 -5.55
N VAL A 32 -7.14 2.62 -4.99
CA VAL A 32 -8.31 3.25 -5.62
C VAL A 32 -7.91 3.96 -6.90
N THR A 33 -6.82 4.73 -6.89
CA THR A 33 -6.34 5.44 -8.09
C THR A 33 -5.98 4.46 -9.20
N LEU A 34 -5.27 3.38 -8.89
CA LEU A 34 -4.94 2.34 -9.87
C LEU A 34 -6.21 1.67 -10.39
N GLY A 35 -7.15 1.34 -9.52
CA GLY A 35 -8.41 0.74 -9.94
C GLY A 35 -9.24 1.67 -10.84
N GLU A 36 -9.33 2.96 -10.55
CA GLU A 36 -9.97 3.94 -11.43
C GLU A 36 -9.27 4.02 -12.80
N ILE A 37 -7.93 4.05 -12.83
CA ILE A 37 -7.12 4.06 -14.07
C ILE A 37 -7.39 2.83 -14.93
N TYR A 38 -7.49 1.65 -14.31
CA TYR A 38 -7.71 0.38 -15.01
C TYR A 38 -9.19 0.03 -15.21
N GLY A 39 -10.12 0.89 -14.78
CA GLY A 39 -11.57 0.63 -14.88
C GLY A 39 -12.03 -0.54 -14.00
N ALA A 40 -11.34 -0.81 -12.90
CA ALA A 40 -11.72 -1.84 -11.94
C ALA A 40 -13.04 -1.46 -11.25
N LYS A 41 -13.91 -2.45 -11.10
CA LYS A 41 -15.20 -2.25 -10.43
C LYS A 41 -15.08 -2.21 -8.90
N LYS A 42 -14.25 -3.09 -8.32
CA LYS A 42 -14.08 -3.28 -6.88
C LYS A 42 -12.70 -3.86 -6.57
N LEU A 43 -12.28 -3.79 -5.31
CA LEU A 43 -11.12 -4.54 -4.84
C LEU A 43 -11.47 -6.03 -4.66
N ILE A 44 -10.44 -6.88 -4.63
CA ILE A 44 -10.56 -8.31 -4.39
C ILE A 44 -9.82 -8.64 -3.09
N ASP A 45 -10.48 -9.34 -2.18
CA ASP A 45 -9.90 -9.74 -0.91
C ASP A 45 -8.75 -10.73 -1.11
N ILE A 46 -7.69 -10.56 -0.32
CA ILE A 46 -6.51 -11.44 -0.33
C ILE A 46 -6.25 -11.98 1.07
N THR A 47 -5.72 -13.21 1.13
CA THR A 47 -5.41 -13.89 2.40
C THR A 47 -3.92 -13.84 2.76
N SER A 48 -3.04 -13.53 1.80
CA SER A 48 -1.60 -13.42 2.04
C SER A 48 -0.88 -12.55 1.00
N VAL A 49 0.31 -12.05 1.38
CA VAL A 49 1.23 -11.28 0.53
C VAL A 49 2.66 -11.77 0.75
N GLN A 50 3.41 -11.99 -0.34
CA GLN A 50 4.87 -12.14 -0.31
C GLN A 50 5.52 -10.89 -0.90
N ILE A 51 6.30 -10.17 -0.10
CA ILE A 51 7.07 -9.01 -0.56
C ILE A 51 8.45 -9.48 -1.03
N ALA A 52 8.71 -9.32 -2.34
CA ALA A 52 10.00 -9.61 -2.95
C ALA A 52 10.80 -8.33 -3.24
N GLY A 53 12.12 -8.45 -3.38
CA GLY A 53 12.97 -7.34 -3.86
C GLY A 53 13.22 -6.20 -2.87
N VAL A 54 13.01 -6.41 -1.56
CA VAL A 54 13.29 -5.41 -0.52
C VAL A 54 14.80 -5.27 -0.33
N SER A 55 15.39 -4.22 -0.89
CA SER A 55 16.80 -3.86 -0.65
C SER A 55 16.98 -2.36 -0.72
N TYR A 56 17.92 -1.83 0.07
CA TYR A 56 18.26 -0.42 0.00
C TYR A 56 18.73 -0.02 -1.40
N ALA A 57 19.44 -0.91 -2.12
CA ALA A 57 19.87 -0.67 -3.50
C ALA A 57 18.72 -0.36 -4.48
N ASN A 58 17.50 -0.82 -4.19
CA ASN A 58 16.32 -0.53 -4.99
C ASN A 58 15.56 0.71 -4.50
N LEU A 59 15.67 1.05 -3.21
CA LEU A 59 14.89 2.11 -2.57
C LEU A 59 15.60 3.47 -2.59
N ASN A 60 16.93 3.46 -2.44
CA ASN A 60 17.75 4.64 -2.20
C ASN A 60 17.23 5.52 -1.04
N GLU A 61 17.77 6.71 -0.88
CA GLU A 61 17.36 7.67 0.17
C GLU A 61 15.86 8.05 0.11
N PRO A 62 15.26 8.36 -1.06
CA PRO A 62 13.85 8.75 -1.10
C PRO A 62 12.91 7.59 -0.72
N GLY A 63 13.25 6.37 -1.13
CA GLY A 63 12.46 5.18 -0.78
C GLY A 63 12.58 4.85 0.70
N LEU A 64 13.76 5.04 1.30
CA LEU A 64 13.93 4.88 2.75
C LEU A 64 13.10 5.90 3.53
N ALA A 65 13.19 7.19 3.18
CA ALA A 65 12.42 8.24 3.83
C ALA A 65 10.90 8.00 3.70
N TRP A 66 10.43 7.52 2.54
CA TRP A 66 9.03 7.14 2.36
C TRP A 66 8.63 5.97 3.28
N LEU A 67 9.46 4.93 3.38
CA LEU A 67 9.21 3.81 4.29
C LEU A 67 9.21 4.23 5.75
N GLU A 68 10.11 5.13 6.15
CA GLU A 68 10.15 5.70 7.52
C GLU A 68 8.88 6.48 7.84
N GLU A 69 8.37 7.28 6.90
CA GLU A 69 7.08 7.97 7.05
C GLU A 69 5.92 6.97 7.19
N MET A 70 5.89 5.93 6.34
CA MET A 70 4.87 4.88 6.40
C MET A 70 4.96 4.08 7.69
N ALA A 71 6.15 3.87 8.25
CA ALA A 71 6.36 3.10 9.47
C ALA A 71 5.88 3.81 10.75
N LYS A 72 5.59 5.12 10.69
CA LYS A 72 5.07 5.89 11.83
C LYS A 72 3.73 5.33 12.35
N ASP A 73 2.85 4.92 11.45
CA ASP A 73 1.55 4.34 11.80
C ASP A 73 1.12 3.14 10.93
N GLY A 74 1.94 2.73 9.96
CA GLY A 74 1.68 1.61 9.08
C GLY A 74 1.80 0.26 9.78
N LYS A 75 0.81 -0.61 9.54
CA LYS A 75 0.79 -2.00 9.99
C LYS A 75 0.29 -2.91 8.88
N VAL A 76 0.88 -4.10 8.79
CA VAL A 76 0.35 -5.17 7.93
C VAL A 76 -1.04 -5.59 8.41
N ARG A 77 -1.95 -5.84 7.47
CA ARG A 77 -3.36 -6.20 7.75
C ARG A 77 -3.75 -7.61 7.27
N THR A 78 -2.87 -8.27 6.53
CA THR A 78 -3.02 -9.66 6.09
C THR A 78 -1.72 -10.41 6.33
N PHE A 79 -1.74 -11.73 6.31
CA PHE A 79 -0.53 -12.54 6.51
C PHE A 79 0.53 -12.13 5.47
N THR A 80 1.64 -11.55 5.95
CA THR A 80 2.64 -10.94 5.08
C THR A 80 4.01 -11.53 5.40
N THR A 81 4.67 -12.04 4.37
CA THR A 81 6.05 -12.51 4.42
C THR A 81 6.92 -11.59 3.59
N LEU A 82 8.20 -11.45 3.94
CA LEU A 82 9.18 -10.76 3.12
C LEU A 82 10.42 -11.63 2.91
N ASN A 83 11.07 -11.45 1.76
CA ASN A 83 12.44 -11.93 1.61
C ASN A 83 13.37 -11.18 2.59
N PRO A 84 14.47 -11.79 3.05
CA PRO A 84 15.46 -11.09 3.85
C PRO A 84 15.91 -9.80 3.16
N ALA A 85 15.89 -8.68 3.88
CA ALA A 85 16.38 -7.42 3.34
C ALA A 85 17.90 -7.53 3.09
N GLY A 86 18.33 -7.25 1.86
CA GLY A 86 19.75 -7.18 1.55
C GLY A 86 20.43 -6.08 2.36
N LYS A 87 21.56 -6.39 3.02
CA LYS A 87 22.35 -5.39 3.76
C LYS A 87 23.09 -4.47 2.77
N LEU A 88 23.29 -3.22 3.18
CA LEU A 88 24.31 -2.35 2.59
C LEU A 88 25.68 -3.02 2.80
N ASN A 89 26.44 -3.17 1.72
CA ASN A 89 27.87 -3.44 1.85
C ASN A 89 28.48 -2.10 2.30
N SER A 90 28.83 -1.99 3.59
CA SER A 90 29.65 -0.90 4.11
C SER A 90 31.08 -1.00 3.59
#